data_AF-A0A956YXD8-F1
#
_entry.id   AF-A0A956YXD8-F1
#
_cell.length_a   1.000
_cell.length_b   1.000
_cell.length_c   1.000
_cell.angle_alpha   90.00
_cell.angle_beta   90.00
_cell.angle_gamma   90.00
#
_symmetry.space_group_name_H-M   'P 1'
#
loop_
_entity.id
_entity.type
_entity.pdbx_description
1 polymer ?
#
loop_
_entity_poly.entity_id
_entity_poly.type
_entity_poly.pdbx_seq_one_letter_code
_entity_poly.pdbx_strand_id
1 'polypeptide(L)'
;MRHIGTFILGVVCVLGLQIARAQNTDLIPFSWADGDTSFAYPADWTAPNSTDTDTGALLMLVPLSASSDMYIAIETILAPAARPFDLLAARLSAAGVTANAPTNTTLGGLAAIEVRGSSGNGIGQATVRADGSVLLIYGYSEAAAGDALLLAFEQVAASLVPGAQQMPIIPDSDGSAFTRMGSERLEAGVTALGNVQPGAAAQTWTYAGATGEEISIFATDINRLETLNLRLRLNTPDGALLAENDSHSGGVLYGLFSLYDAALASVVLPVDGVYTITVESVFGAGVYGVGVARTQSLALNSDSATRVQGVIDDVFAAETWSFAGHAGQVYTFTMFAAE
;
A
#
# COMPACT_ATOMS: atom_id res chain seq x y z
N MET A 1 -77.02 3.50 34.58
CA MET A 1 -76.70 3.83 33.18
C MET A 1 -75.32 3.27 32.87
N ARG A 2 -75.20 2.47 31.81
CA ARG A 2 -73.96 1.81 31.39
C ARG A 2 -73.04 2.85 30.72
N HIS A 3 -71.82 3.02 31.20
CA HIS A 3 -70.75 3.69 30.45
C HIS A 3 -70.03 2.67 29.57
N ILE A 4 -70.03 2.94 28.28
CA ILE A 4 -69.27 2.23 27.25
C ILE A 4 -67.86 2.80 27.28
N GLY A 5 -66.87 1.99 27.68
CA GLY A 5 -65.45 2.33 27.61
C GLY A 5 -64.87 1.82 26.30
N THR A 6 -64.54 2.74 25.40
CA THR A 6 -63.81 2.47 24.16
C THR A 6 -62.33 2.24 24.49
N PHE A 7 -61.80 1.05 24.18
CA PHE A 7 -60.36 0.76 24.21
C PHE A 7 -59.76 1.07 22.84
N ILE A 8 -58.77 1.97 22.78
CA ILE A 8 -57.93 2.18 21.60
C ILE A 8 -56.64 1.37 21.82
N LEU A 9 -56.42 0.36 20.97
CA LEU A 9 -55.20 -0.44 20.94
C LEU A 9 -54.17 0.33 20.08
N GLY A 10 -53.23 1.01 20.72
CA GLY A 10 -52.09 1.64 20.04
C GLY A 10 -51.00 0.61 19.80
N VAL A 11 -50.86 0.10 18.58
CA VAL A 11 -49.69 -0.67 18.16
C VAL A 11 -48.56 0.33 17.89
N VAL A 12 -47.61 0.44 18.82
CA VAL A 12 -46.35 1.14 18.58
C VAL A 12 -45.43 0.17 17.85
N CYS A 13 -45.36 0.31 16.52
CA CYS A 13 -44.37 -0.38 15.72
C CYS A 13 -43.03 0.34 15.91
N VAL A 14 -42.17 -0.19 16.79
CA VAL A 14 -40.78 0.26 16.90
C VAL A 14 -40.03 -0.29 15.69
N LEU A 15 -40.01 0.48 14.61
CA LEU A 15 -39.05 0.29 13.52
C LEU A 15 -37.66 0.56 14.11
N GLY A 16 -37.01 -0.50 14.56
CA GLY A 16 -35.58 -0.47 14.84
C GLY A 16 -34.86 -0.20 13.53
N LEU A 17 -34.52 1.07 13.29
CA LEU A 17 -33.46 1.41 12.35
C LEU A 17 -32.18 0.74 12.86
N GLN A 18 -31.91 -0.46 12.34
CA GLN A 18 -30.56 -1.00 12.29
C GLN A 18 -29.81 -0.08 11.32
N ILE A 19 -29.20 0.98 11.87
CA ILE A 19 -28.16 1.69 11.15
C ILE A 19 -27.04 0.67 11.01
N ALA A 20 -26.96 0.04 9.83
CA ALA A 20 -25.81 -0.76 9.44
C ALA A 20 -24.58 0.15 9.66
N ARG A 21 -23.82 -0.13 10.70
CA ARG A 21 -22.53 0.52 10.87
C ARG A 21 -21.70 0.06 9.68
N ALA A 22 -21.28 1.00 8.84
CA ALA A 22 -20.18 0.77 7.92
C ALA A 22 -19.06 0.14 8.76
N GLN A 23 -18.82 -1.16 8.54
CA GLN A 23 -17.78 -1.85 9.27
C GLN A 23 -16.47 -1.20 8.84
N ASN A 24 -15.79 -0.58 9.79
CA ASN A 24 -14.42 -0.17 9.64
C ASN A 24 -13.61 -1.47 9.54
N THR A 25 -13.51 -2.03 8.34
CA THR A 25 -12.74 -3.25 8.10
C THR A 25 -11.28 -2.85 8.07
N ASP A 26 -10.59 -3.04 9.19
CA ASP A 26 -9.13 -2.98 9.22
C ASP A 26 -8.61 -3.88 8.10
N LEU A 27 -7.68 -3.37 7.28
CA LEU A 27 -7.08 -4.10 6.18
C LEU A 27 -5.67 -4.56 6.58
N ILE A 28 -5.33 -5.81 6.27
CA ILE A 28 -4.03 -6.41 6.53
C ILE A 28 -3.24 -6.45 5.22
N PRO A 29 -2.06 -5.81 5.12
CA PRO A 29 -1.23 -5.88 3.92
C PRO A 29 -0.64 -7.30 3.76
N PHE A 30 -0.50 -7.73 2.51
CA PHE A 30 0.09 -9.01 2.15
C PHE A 30 1.00 -8.87 0.93
N SER A 31 2.18 -9.48 1.01
CA SER A 31 3.14 -9.61 -0.09
C SER A 31 3.12 -11.05 -0.60
N TRP A 32 2.85 -11.22 -1.89
CA TRP A 32 2.79 -12.52 -2.53
C TRP A 32 3.93 -12.67 -3.56
N ALA A 33 5.05 -13.23 -3.09
CA ALA A 33 6.26 -13.43 -3.89
C ALA A 33 5.99 -14.21 -5.19
N ASP A 34 5.31 -15.37 -5.09
CA ASP A 34 5.10 -16.26 -6.24
C ASP A 34 4.21 -15.63 -7.33
N GLY A 35 3.24 -14.82 -6.92
CA GLY A 35 2.37 -14.09 -7.84
C GLY A 35 2.95 -12.77 -8.33
N ASP A 36 4.12 -12.37 -7.83
CA ASP A 36 4.72 -11.05 -8.00
C ASP A 36 3.69 -9.92 -7.82
N THR A 37 3.05 -9.89 -6.65
CA THR A 37 1.95 -8.95 -6.36
C THR A 37 1.86 -8.69 -4.86
N SER A 38 1.38 -7.51 -4.50
CA SER A 38 0.90 -7.24 -3.14
C SER A 38 -0.56 -6.77 -3.17
N PHE A 39 -1.28 -7.05 -2.09
CA PHE A 39 -2.66 -6.58 -1.89
C PHE A 39 -2.95 -6.49 -0.39
N ALA A 40 -4.02 -5.80 0.00
CA ALA A 40 -4.54 -5.78 1.36
C ALA A 40 -5.85 -6.56 1.40
N TYR A 41 -6.12 -7.23 2.52
CA TYR A 41 -7.34 -8.03 2.70
C TYR A 41 -8.00 -7.73 4.05
N PRO A 42 -9.31 -7.93 4.21
CA PRO A 42 -9.99 -7.59 5.46
C PRO A 42 -9.49 -8.42 6.64
N ALA A 43 -9.30 -7.78 7.79
CA ALA A 43 -8.74 -8.42 8.99
C ALA A 43 -9.64 -9.53 9.57
N ASP A 44 -10.92 -9.56 9.20
CA ASP A 44 -11.86 -10.61 9.54
C ASP A 44 -11.83 -11.78 8.54
N TRP A 45 -10.83 -11.86 7.66
CA TRP A 45 -10.58 -12.97 6.75
C TRP A 45 -9.36 -13.79 7.17
N THR A 46 -9.32 -15.05 6.75
CA THR A 46 -8.18 -15.93 6.96
C THR A 46 -6.95 -15.38 6.26
N ALA A 47 -5.78 -15.54 6.89
CA ALA A 47 -4.51 -15.26 6.23
C ALA A 47 -4.44 -15.97 4.88
N PRO A 48 -3.93 -15.32 3.82
CA PRO A 48 -3.92 -15.89 2.49
C PRO A 48 -3.11 -17.19 2.44
N ASN A 49 -3.67 -18.21 1.80
CA ASN A 49 -2.97 -19.48 1.57
C ASN A 49 -2.60 -19.59 0.08
N SER A 50 -1.30 -19.70 -0.22
CA SER A 50 -0.81 -19.86 -1.58
C SER A 50 -0.59 -21.32 -1.95
N THR A 51 -0.83 -21.63 -3.21
CA THR A 51 -0.52 -22.92 -3.84
C THR A 51 0.21 -22.61 -5.14
N ASP A 52 1.44 -23.08 -5.26
CA ASP A 52 2.26 -22.87 -6.45
C ASP A 52 2.19 -24.08 -7.39
N THR A 53 2.26 -23.81 -8.69
CA THR A 53 2.29 -24.81 -9.77
C THR A 53 3.25 -24.37 -10.86
N ASP A 54 3.77 -25.31 -11.65
CA ASP A 54 4.65 -25.01 -12.79
C ASP A 54 4.03 -24.03 -13.82
N THR A 55 2.70 -23.88 -13.80
CA THR A 55 1.92 -23.03 -14.72
C THR A 55 1.49 -21.69 -14.12
N GLY A 56 1.80 -21.44 -12.85
CA GLY A 56 1.37 -20.24 -12.14
C GLY A 56 1.09 -20.47 -10.67
N ALA A 57 0.68 -19.41 -9.98
CA ALA A 57 0.41 -19.41 -8.56
C ALA A 57 -1.05 -19.04 -8.28
N LEU A 58 -1.64 -19.66 -7.24
CA LEU A 58 -3.00 -19.41 -6.78
C LEU A 58 -2.99 -19.06 -5.30
N LEU A 59 -3.72 -18.03 -4.92
CA LEU A 59 -3.91 -17.60 -3.55
C LEU A 59 -5.41 -17.50 -3.24
N MET A 60 -5.82 -17.97 -2.06
CA MET A 60 -7.22 -17.97 -1.64
C MET A 60 -7.43 -17.23 -0.32
N LEU A 61 -8.49 -16.43 -0.26
CA LEU A 61 -8.96 -15.66 0.89
C LEU A 61 -10.37 -16.13 1.24
N VAL A 62 -10.62 -16.43 2.51
CA VAL A 62 -11.93 -16.87 3.02
C VAL A 62 -12.28 -16.07 4.28
N PRO A 63 -13.52 -15.59 4.46
CA PRO A 63 -13.91 -14.89 5.69
C PRO A 63 -13.84 -15.81 6.92
N LEU A 64 -13.41 -15.29 8.07
CA LEU A 64 -13.38 -16.05 9.33
C LEU A 64 -14.78 -16.44 9.84
N SER A 65 -15.79 -15.67 9.47
CA SER A 65 -17.17 -15.79 9.96
C SER A 65 -18.11 -16.54 9.00
N ALA A 66 -17.68 -16.83 7.78
CA ALA A 66 -18.59 -17.29 6.73
C ALA A 66 -18.89 -18.80 6.81
N SER A 67 -20.06 -19.17 6.25
CA SER A 67 -20.25 -20.53 5.71
C SER A 67 -19.21 -20.78 4.62
N SER A 68 -18.96 -22.04 4.27
CA SER A 68 -17.93 -22.51 3.35
C SER A 68 -17.96 -21.94 1.91
N ASP A 69 -18.84 -20.97 1.63
CA ASP A 69 -19.33 -20.70 0.28
C ASP A 69 -18.99 -19.30 -0.23
N MET A 70 -18.25 -18.49 0.54
CA MET A 70 -17.70 -17.20 0.08
C MET A 70 -16.17 -17.22 0.06
N TYR A 71 -15.58 -16.81 -1.07
CA TYR A 71 -14.13 -16.68 -1.19
C TYR A 71 -13.73 -15.64 -2.25
N ILE A 72 -12.49 -15.18 -2.14
CA ILE A 72 -11.77 -14.43 -3.18
C ILE A 72 -10.51 -15.23 -3.50
N ALA A 73 -10.20 -15.36 -4.78
CA ALA A 73 -8.99 -16.00 -5.28
C ALA A 73 -8.22 -15.01 -6.16
N ILE A 74 -6.89 -15.04 -6.03
CA ILE A 74 -5.95 -14.28 -6.86
C ILE A 74 -5.04 -15.30 -7.54
N GLU A 75 -4.89 -15.21 -8.85
CA GLU A 75 -4.18 -16.19 -9.66
C GLU A 75 -3.26 -15.49 -10.65
N THR A 76 -2.01 -15.94 -10.74
CA THR A 76 -1.07 -15.52 -11.77
C THR A 76 -0.83 -16.71 -12.69
N ILE A 77 -1.13 -16.57 -13.98
CA ILE A 77 -0.96 -17.63 -14.99
C ILE A 77 0.17 -17.25 -15.93
N LEU A 78 1.18 -18.12 -16.01
CA LEU A 78 2.34 -17.93 -16.87
C LEU A 78 2.02 -18.39 -18.31
N ALA A 79 2.30 -17.52 -19.29
CA ALA A 79 2.15 -17.79 -20.72
C ALA A 79 0.81 -18.48 -21.11
N PRO A 80 -0.36 -17.89 -20.79
CA PRO A 80 -1.63 -18.54 -21.04
C PRO A 80 -1.93 -18.66 -22.55
N ALA A 81 -2.41 -19.85 -22.95
CA ALA A 81 -2.91 -20.08 -24.31
C ALA A 81 -4.32 -19.48 -24.54
N ALA A 82 -5.05 -19.19 -23.45
CA ALA A 82 -6.40 -18.63 -23.48
C ALA A 82 -6.39 -17.13 -23.17
N ARG A 83 -7.39 -16.40 -23.67
CA ARG A 83 -7.52 -14.96 -23.40
C ARG A 83 -7.99 -14.73 -21.95
N PRO A 84 -7.71 -13.55 -21.35
CA PRO A 84 -8.14 -13.23 -19.98
C PRO A 84 -9.63 -13.47 -19.71
N PHE A 85 -10.50 -13.14 -20.66
CA PHE A 85 -11.94 -13.37 -20.53
C PHE A 85 -12.28 -14.86 -20.43
N ASP A 86 -11.67 -15.69 -21.29
CA ASP A 86 -11.96 -17.12 -21.35
C ASP A 86 -11.49 -17.80 -20.04
N LEU A 87 -10.39 -17.33 -19.46
CA LEU A 87 -9.88 -17.77 -18.15
C LEU A 87 -10.85 -17.40 -17.02
N LEU A 88 -11.25 -16.13 -16.91
CA LEU A 88 -12.23 -15.68 -15.90
C LEU A 88 -13.56 -16.43 -16.01
N ALA A 89 -14.09 -16.54 -17.23
CA ALA A 89 -15.35 -17.25 -17.48
C ALA A 89 -15.25 -18.73 -17.05
N ALA A 90 -14.11 -19.39 -17.29
CA ALA A 90 -13.88 -20.75 -16.83
C ALA A 90 -13.85 -20.88 -15.29
N ARG A 91 -13.20 -19.93 -14.58
CA ARG A 91 -13.15 -19.92 -13.11
C ARG A 91 -14.52 -19.68 -12.49
N LEU A 92 -15.26 -18.71 -13.01
CA LEU A 92 -16.65 -18.45 -12.59
C LEU A 92 -17.56 -19.65 -12.89
N SER A 93 -17.43 -20.27 -14.07
CA SER A 93 -18.21 -21.45 -14.42
C SER A 93 -17.91 -22.64 -13.50
N ALA A 94 -16.67 -22.80 -13.04
CA ALA A 94 -16.31 -23.86 -12.08
C ALA A 94 -17.02 -23.68 -10.72
N ALA A 95 -17.32 -22.43 -10.35
CA ALA A 95 -18.14 -22.07 -9.19
C ALA A 95 -19.66 -22.06 -9.48
N GLY A 96 -20.09 -22.53 -10.67
CA GLY A 96 -21.50 -22.52 -11.06
C GLY A 96 -22.05 -21.13 -11.45
N VAL A 97 -21.18 -20.17 -11.73
CA VAL A 97 -21.55 -18.80 -12.14
C VAL A 97 -21.48 -18.67 -13.66
N THR A 98 -22.59 -18.23 -14.27
CA THR A 98 -22.60 -17.85 -15.69
C THR A 98 -22.06 -16.44 -15.86
N ALA A 99 -20.91 -16.31 -16.52
CA ALA A 99 -20.26 -15.03 -16.82
C ALA A 99 -21.06 -14.19 -17.82
N ASN A 100 -21.26 -12.90 -17.52
CA ASN A 100 -21.76 -11.91 -18.47
C ASN A 100 -20.65 -11.47 -19.45
N ALA A 101 -21.02 -10.63 -20.42
CA ALA A 101 -20.06 -9.97 -21.30
C ALA A 101 -19.07 -9.10 -20.48
N PRO A 102 -17.79 -9.05 -20.86
CA PRO A 102 -16.80 -8.27 -20.14
C PRO A 102 -16.99 -6.76 -20.34
N THR A 103 -16.63 -5.99 -19.32
CA THR A 103 -16.50 -4.53 -19.37
C THR A 103 -15.03 -4.14 -19.18
N ASN A 104 -14.64 -2.93 -19.60
CA ASN A 104 -13.28 -2.42 -19.37
C ASN A 104 -13.17 -1.86 -17.95
N THR A 105 -12.04 -2.08 -17.29
CA THR A 105 -11.70 -1.57 -15.96
C THR A 105 -10.17 -1.40 -15.83
N THR A 106 -9.69 -1.17 -14.61
CA THR A 106 -8.26 -1.27 -14.26
C THR A 106 -8.04 -2.22 -13.10
N LEU A 107 -6.89 -2.90 -13.06
CA LEU A 107 -6.45 -3.75 -11.96
C LEU A 107 -4.97 -3.47 -11.69
N GLY A 108 -4.63 -2.98 -10.49
CA GLY A 108 -3.27 -2.55 -10.16
C GLY A 108 -2.69 -1.52 -11.12
N GLY A 109 -3.50 -0.56 -11.54
CA GLY A 109 -3.12 0.49 -12.50
C GLY A 109 -3.01 0.03 -13.97
N LEU A 110 -3.17 -1.26 -14.25
CA LEU A 110 -3.12 -1.82 -15.59
C LEU A 110 -4.50 -1.88 -16.23
N ALA A 111 -4.57 -1.74 -17.56
CA ALA A 111 -5.81 -1.96 -18.30
C ALA A 111 -6.31 -3.39 -18.10
N ALA A 112 -7.58 -3.53 -17.73
CA ALA A 112 -8.16 -4.80 -17.33
C ALA A 112 -9.56 -4.97 -17.90
N ILE A 113 -10.07 -6.20 -17.79
CA ILE A 113 -11.48 -6.50 -18.00
C ILE A 113 -12.13 -6.88 -16.67
N GLU A 114 -13.41 -6.56 -16.51
CA GLU A 114 -14.27 -7.06 -15.44
C GLU A 114 -15.36 -7.95 -16.02
N VAL A 115 -15.68 -9.03 -15.29
CA VAL A 115 -16.75 -9.96 -15.61
C VAL A 115 -17.61 -10.13 -14.35
N ARG A 116 -18.92 -9.98 -14.50
CA ARG A 116 -19.90 -10.24 -13.43
C ARG A 116 -20.73 -11.47 -13.76
N GLY A 117 -21.14 -12.20 -12.73
CA GLY A 117 -22.10 -13.30 -12.83
C GLY A 117 -23.51 -12.77 -13.11
N SER A 118 -24.28 -13.50 -13.93
CA SER A 118 -25.66 -13.13 -14.25
C SER A 118 -26.60 -13.08 -13.04
N SER A 119 -26.30 -13.87 -12.00
CA SER A 119 -27.02 -13.92 -10.72
C SER A 119 -26.41 -13.02 -9.62
N GLY A 120 -25.39 -12.21 -9.93
CA GLY A 120 -24.73 -11.33 -8.95
C GLY A 120 -23.89 -12.06 -7.88
N ASN A 121 -23.72 -13.36 -8.02
CA ASN A 121 -23.05 -14.26 -7.08
C ASN A 121 -21.58 -14.54 -7.44
N GLY A 122 -21.03 -13.77 -8.38
CA GLY A 122 -19.63 -13.87 -8.76
C GLY A 122 -19.16 -12.63 -9.50
N ILE A 123 -17.90 -12.32 -9.34
CA ILE A 123 -17.22 -11.18 -9.96
C ILE A 123 -15.77 -11.57 -10.22
N GLY A 124 -15.17 -11.03 -11.27
CA GLY A 124 -13.74 -11.17 -11.48
C GLY A 124 -13.17 -10.11 -12.38
N GLN A 125 -11.89 -9.82 -12.21
CA GLN A 125 -11.10 -8.91 -13.03
C GLN A 125 -9.83 -9.61 -13.50
N ALA A 126 -9.36 -9.25 -14.69
CA ALA A 126 -8.13 -9.80 -15.24
C ALA A 126 -7.38 -8.78 -16.08
N THR A 127 -6.05 -8.81 -15.99
CA THR A 127 -5.13 -7.97 -16.75
C THR A 127 -3.97 -8.79 -17.32
N VAL A 128 -3.38 -8.30 -18.41
CA VAL A 128 -2.17 -8.87 -19.01
C VAL A 128 -0.99 -8.00 -18.57
N ARG A 129 0.03 -8.61 -17.99
CA ARG A 129 1.26 -7.93 -17.57
C ARG A 129 2.23 -7.74 -18.73
N ALA A 130 3.25 -6.91 -18.52
CA ALA A 130 4.27 -6.61 -19.54
C ALA A 130 5.06 -7.85 -20.00
N ASP A 131 5.20 -8.86 -19.14
CA ASP A 131 5.85 -10.14 -19.42
C ASP A 131 4.94 -11.14 -20.16
N GLY A 132 3.69 -10.77 -20.45
CA GLY A 132 2.69 -11.62 -21.09
C GLY A 132 1.98 -12.61 -20.16
N SER A 133 2.29 -12.62 -18.87
CA SER A 133 1.50 -13.33 -17.87
C SER A 133 0.13 -12.68 -17.67
N VAL A 134 -0.83 -13.44 -17.13
CA VAL A 134 -2.16 -12.93 -16.79
C VAL A 134 -2.35 -12.98 -15.29
N LEU A 135 -2.73 -11.84 -14.71
CA LEU A 135 -3.18 -11.74 -13.33
C LEU A 135 -4.70 -11.73 -13.31
N LEU A 136 -5.29 -12.59 -12.48
CA LEU A 136 -6.71 -12.67 -12.24
C LEU A 136 -7.00 -12.45 -10.75
N ILE A 137 -8.11 -11.77 -10.48
CA ILE A 137 -8.78 -11.80 -9.18
C ILE A 137 -10.24 -12.16 -9.44
N TYR A 138 -10.78 -13.13 -8.71
CA TYR A 138 -12.18 -13.53 -8.85
C TYR A 138 -12.75 -13.95 -7.50
N GLY A 139 -14.04 -13.75 -7.34
CA GLY A 139 -14.74 -14.08 -6.11
C GLY A 139 -16.09 -14.71 -6.39
N TYR A 140 -16.54 -15.51 -5.44
CA TYR A 140 -17.82 -16.19 -5.46
C TYR A 140 -18.47 -16.13 -4.08
N SER A 141 -19.79 -16.07 -4.06
CA SER A 141 -20.60 -16.25 -2.87
C SER A 141 -21.94 -16.88 -3.24
N GLU A 142 -22.67 -17.45 -2.28
CA GLU A 142 -24.09 -17.70 -2.49
C GLU A 142 -24.86 -16.36 -2.63
N ALA A 143 -25.99 -16.38 -3.33
CA ALA A 143 -26.73 -15.15 -3.68
C ALA A 143 -27.07 -14.24 -2.48
N ALA A 144 -27.25 -14.81 -1.28
CA ALA A 144 -27.55 -14.05 -0.07
C ALA A 144 -26.35 -13.21 0.45
N ALA A 145 -25.12 -13.51 0.02
CA ALA A 145 -23.89 -12.84 0.42
C ALA A 145 -23.24 -12.05 -0.74
N GLY A 146 -23.98 -11.76 -1.81
CA GLY A 146 -23.48 -11.05 -3.00
C GLY A 146 -22.90 -9.66 -2.68
N ASP A 147 -23.59 -8.87 -1.86
CA ASP A 147 -23.15 -7.50 -1.51
C ASP A 147 -21.87 -7.52 -0.65
N ALA A 148 -21.77 -8.47 0.28
CA ALA A 148 -20.58 -8.63 1.13
C ALA A 148 -19.36 -9.07 0.31
N LEU A 149 -19.57 -9.99 -0.65
CA LEU A 149 -18.54 -10.37 -1.61
C LEU A 149 -18.09 -9.18 -2.43
N LEU A 150 -19.03 -8.41 -2.98
CA LEU A 150 -18.71 -7.29 -3.86
C LEU A 150 -17.84 -6.26 -3.13
N LEU A 151 -18.23 -5.91 -1.90
CA LEU A 151 -17.46 -4.97 -1.09
C LEU A 151 -16.04 -5.46 -0.83
N ALA A 152 -15.89 -6.70 -0.35
CA ALA A 152 -14.56 -7.26 -0.06
C ALA A 152 -13.72 -7.43 -1.33
N PHE A 153 -14.35 -7.83 -2.43
CA PHE A 153 -13.68 -7.96 -3.73
C PHE A 153 -13.16 -6.61 -4.21
N GLU A 154 -13.98 -5.56 -4.15
CA GLU A 154 -13.58 -4.21 -4.55
C GLU A 154 -12.45 -3.68 -3.66
N GLN A 155 -12.48 -3.94 -2.35
CA GLN A 155 -11.39 -3.59 -1.45
C GLN A 155 -10.07 -4.29 -1.82
N VAL A 156 -10.09 -5.61 -2.02
CA VAL A 156 -8.89 -6.38 -2.39
C VAL A 156 -8.40 -5.98 -3.78
N ALA A 157 -9.28 -5.88 -4.77
CA ALA A 157 -8.92 -5.51 -6.14
C ALA A 157 -8.35 -4.08 -6.24
N ALA A 158 -8.95 -3.12 -5.52
CA ALA A 158 -8.44 -1.75 -5.47
C ALA A 158 -7.08 -1.66 -4.76
N SER A 159 -6.79 -2.60 -3.86
CA SER A 159 -5.52 -2.66 -3.14
C SER A 159 -4.37 -3.30 -3.89
N LEU A 160 -4.68 -4.01 -4.97
CA LEU A 160 -3.72 -4.84 -5.64
C LEU A 160 -2.69 -3.99 -6.37
N VAL A 161 -1.41 -4.35 -6.23
CA VAL A 161 -0.29 -3.72 -6.93
C VAL A 161 0.64 -4.80 -7.52
N PRO A 162 1.02 -4.71 -8.81
CA PRO A 162 2.03 -5.60 -9.40
C PRO A 162 3.40 -5.41 -8.72
N GLY A 163 4.10 -6.52 -8.45
CA GLY A 163 5.36 -6.52 -7.72
C GLY A 163 5.18 -6.95 -6.27
N ALA A 164 5.74 -8.10 -5.87
CA ALA A 164 5.60 -8.58 -4.49
C ALA A 164 6.26 -7.66 -3.45
N GLN A 165 7.31 -6.96 -3.86
CA GLN A 165 8.03 -5.98 -3.01
C GLN A 165 7.31 -4.62 -2.95
N GLN A 166 6.30 -4.40 -3.78
CA GLN A 166 5.50 -3.18 -3.70
C GLN A 166 4.52 -3.29 -2.54
N MET A 167 4.12 -2.18 -1.93
CA MET A 167 3.07 -2.21 -0.91
C MET A 167 1.69 -2.03 -1.55
N PRO A 168 0.66 -2.68 -1.01
CA PRO A 168 -0.68 -2.63 -1.56
C PRO A 168 -1.45 -1.36 -1.19
N ILE A 169 -2.22 -0.83 -2.14
CA ILE A 169 -3.03 0.38 -1.93
C ILE A 169 -4.10 0.11 -0.85
N ILE A 170 -4.17 0.84 0.25
CA ILE A 170 -5.26 0.65 1.22
C ILE A 170 -6.34 1.70 0.92
N PRO A 171 -7.59 1.33 0.56
CA PRO A 171 -8.68 2.30 0.43
C PRO A 171 -9.04 2.91 1.79
N ASP A 172 -9.41 4.19 1.84
CA ASP A 172 -9.92 4.77 3.09
C ASP A 172 -11.29 4.19 3.42
N SER A 173 -11.69 4.34 4.68
CA SER A 173 -13.02 4.04 5.21
C SER A 173 -14.18 4.74 4.47
N ASP A 174 -13.89 5.78 3.68
CA ASP A 174 -14.87 6.51 2.86
C ASP A 174 -14.89 6.12 1.36
N GLY A 175 -14.08 5.12 0.96
CA GLY A 175 -14.01 4.64 -0.42
C GLY A 175 -13.30 5.59 -1.39
N SER A 176 -12.63 6.62 -0.90
CA SER A 176 -11.74 7.44 -1.72
C SER A 176 -10.39 6.72 -1.92
N ALA A 177 -9.84 6.77 -3.12
CA ALA A 177 -8.60 6.08 -3.53
C ALA A 177 -7.32 6.71 -2.93
N PHE A 178 -7.38 7.22 -1.70
CA PHE A 178 -6.39 8.13 -1.13
C PHE A 178 -6.02 7.76 0.30
N THR A 179 -5.30 6.66 0.51
CA THR A 179 -4.83 6.40 1.89
C THR A 179 -3.42 5.86 1.89
N ARG A 180 -2.56 6.76 2.39
CA ARG A 180 -1.35 6.47 3.15
C ARG A 180 -1.21 4.98 3.54
N MET A 181 -0.13 4.35 3.12
CA MET A 181 0.23 3.00 3.55
C MET A 181 1.28 3.08 4.64
N GLY A 182 0.96 2.52 5.81
CA GLY A 182 1.82 2.54 6.99
C GLY A 182 1.36 3.51 8.07
N SER A 183 2.02 3.42 9.23
CA SER A 183 1.75 4.31 10.36
C SER A 183 1.95 5.77 9.95
N GLU A 184 1.07 6.68 10.39
CA GLU A 184 1.29 8.12 10.22
C GLU A 184 2.60 8.59 10.85
N ARG A 185 3.11 7.81 11.80
CA ARG A 185 4.43 7.97 12.40
C ARG A 185 5.45 7.12 11.65
N LEU A 186 6.43 7.78 11.04
CA LEU A 186 7.57 7.14 10.40
C LEU A 186 8.56 6.61 11.45
N GLU A 187 9.12 5.44 11.15
CA GLU A 187 10.26 4.88 11.86
C GLU A 187 11.51 5.03 10.99
N ALA A 188 12.66 5.24 11.62
CA ALA A 188 13.90 5.40 10.88
C ALA A 188 14.30 4.08 10.18
N GLY A 189 14.69 4.17 8.91
CA GLY A 189 15.03 3.02 8.07
C GLY A 189 13.82 2.23 7.58
N VAL A 190 12.60 2.72 7.83
CA VAL A 190 11.37 2.11 7.33
C VAL A 190 10.71 3.03 6.32
N THR A 191 10.48 2.51 5.12
CA THR A 191 9.73 3.19 4.07
C THR A 191 8.24 3.11 4.36
N ALA A 192 7.54 4.23 4.22
CA ALA A 192 6.09 4.30 4.14
C ALA A 192 5.68 4.79 2.76
N LEU A 193 4.47 4.49 2.30
CA LEU A 193 3.98 4.98 1.02
C LEU A 193 2.82 5.94 1.19
N GLY A 194 2.72 6.90 0.30
CA GLY A 194 1.56 7.77 0.21
C GLY A 194 1.08 7.94 -1.22
N ASN A 195 0.00 8.68 -1.37
CA ASN A 195 -0.59 8.96 -2.68
C ASN A 195 -1.06 10.41 -2.70
N VAL A 196 -0.69 11.12 -3.76
CA VAL A 196 -1.11 12.52 -4.01
C VAL A 196 -1.88 12.58 -5.31
N GLN A 197 -2.97 13.33 -5.35
CA GLN A 197 -3.73 13.59 -6.58
C GLN A 197 -4.28 15.03 -6.58
N PRO A 198 -4.87 15.53 -7.68
CA PRO A 198 -5.24 16.95 -7.81
C PRO A 198 -6.21 17.48 -6.73
N GLY A 199 -7.03 16.62 -6.12
CA GLY A 199 -7.92 16.99 -5.00
C GLY A 199 -7.32 16.82 -3.60
N ALA A 200 -6.16 16.16 -3.50
CA ALA A 200 -5.45 15.86 -2.26
C ALA A 200 -3.95 15.90 -2.56
N ALA A 201 -3.43 17.11 -2.81
CA ALA A 201 -2.07 17.31 -3.30
C ALA A 201 -1.01 17.19 -2.21
N ALA A 202 -1.37 17.00 -0.94
CA ALA A 202 -0.42 16.89 0.16
C ALA A 202 -0.87 15.86 1.20
N GLN A 203 0.11 15.20 1.82
CA GLN A 203 -0.06 14.29 2.94
C GLN A 203 1.00 14.56 4.01
N THR A 204 0.65 14.30 5.28
CA THR A 204 1.44 14.72 6.43
C THR A 204 1.83 13.53 7.30
N TRP A 205 3.10 13.33 7.58
CA TRP A 205 3.65 12.30 8.44
C TRP A 205 4.21 12.89 9.73
N THR A 206 4.46 12.03 10.72
CA THR A 206 5.07 12.41 11.98
C THR A 206 6.34 11.61 12.23
N TYR A 207 7.28 12.21 12.95
CA TYR A 207 8.53 11.56 13.34
C TYR A 207 8.92 11.96 14.75
N ALA A 208 9.20 10.99 15.63
CA ALA A 208 9.67 11.29 16.98
C ALA A 208 11.20 11.42 16.96
N GLY A 209 11.67 12.66 17.03
CA GLY A 209 13.08 13.01 16.97
C GLY A 209 13.64 13.43 18.32
N ALA A 210 14.95 13.28 18.47
CA ALA A 210 15.72 13.77 19.61
C ALA A 210 16.62 14.95 19.22
N THR A 211 16.90 15.83 20.18
CA THR A 211 17.80 16.97 20.03
C THR A 211 19.19 16.50 19.62
N GLY A 212 19.75 17.11 18.58
CA GLY A 212 21.07 16.78 18.04
C GLY A 212 21.09 15.54 17.13
N GLU A 213 19.96 14.87 16.95
CA GLU A 213 19.83 13.79 15.97
C GLU A 213 19.99 14.36 14.55
N GLU A 214 20.81 13.72 13.72
CA GLU A 214 20.97 14.07 12.32
C GLU A 214 20.20 13.07 11.45
N ILE A 215 19.25 13.57 10.67
CA ILE A 215 18.37 12.77 9.82
C ILE A 215 18.42 13.22 8.36
N SER A 216 18.11 12.30 7.46
CA SER A 216 17.74 12.59 6.08
C SER A 216 16.31 12.13 5.82
N ILE A 217 15.56 12.87 5.02
CA ILE A 217 14.18 12.53 4.64
C ILE A 217 14.13 12.45 3.12
N PHE A 218 13.51 11.39 2.61
CA PHE A 218 13.37 11.14 1.17
C PHE A 218 11.90 11.00 0.81
N ALA A 219 11.52 11.51 -0.35
CA ALA A 219 10.22 11.28 -0.98
C ALA A 219 10.42 11.05 -2.48
N THR A 220 9.99 9.89 -2.98
CA THR A 220 10.26 9.44 -4.35
C THR A 220 9.02 8.97 -5.08
N ASP A 221 8.94 9.20 -6.40
CA ASP A 221 7.94 8.54 -7.25
C ASP A 221 8.28 7.05 -7.40
N ILE A 222 7.47 6.18 -6.80
CA ILE A 222 7.72 4.73 -6.83
C ILE A 222 7.65 4.17 -8.25
N ASN A 223 6.86 4.77 -9.13
CA ASN A 223 6.73 4.29 -10.50
C ASN A 223 7.89 4.73 -11.39
N ARG A 224 8.69 5.71 -10.96
CA ARG A 224 9.82 6.29 -11.71
C ARG A 224 9.45 6.70 -13.14
N LEU A 225 8.21 7.12 -13.35
CA LEU A 225 7.71 7.50 -14.68
C LEU A 225 7.93 8.97 -14.98
N GLU A 226 8.51 9.72 -14.03
CA GLU A 226 8.73 11.16 -14.14
C GLU A 226 7.42 11.95 -14.33
N THR A 227 6.30 11.36 -13.92
CA THR A 227 4.96 11.95 -14.02
C THR A 227 4.52 12.63 -12.72
N LEU A 228 5.24 12.41 -11.63
CA LEU A 228 4.96 12.96 -10.30
C LEU A 228 6.18 13.73 -9.79
N ASN A 229 6.01 15.01 -9.51
CA ASN A 229 7.01 15.89 -8.91
C ASN A 229 6.66 16.20 -7.45
N LEU A 230 7.57 15.90 -6.54
CA LEU A 230 7.34 15.98 -5.10
C LEU A 230 8.06 17.15 -4.43
N ARG A 231 7.47 17.61 -3.33
CA ARG A 231 8.06 18.56 -2.37
C ARG A 231 8.00 17.98 -0.96
N LEU A 232 9.06 18.16 -0.21
CA LEU A 232 9.17 17.85 1.21
C LEU A 232 9.23 19.13 2.05
N ARG A 233 8.54 19.10 3.19
CA ARG A 233 8.66 20.10 4.25
C ARG A 233 8.77 19.40 5.59
N LEU A 234 9.68 19.86 6.43
CA LEU A 234 9.85 19.40 7.80
C LEU A 234 9.56 20.57 8.75
N ASN A 235 8.62 20.38 9.66
CA ASN A 235 8.26 21.34 10.68
C ASN A 235 8.65 20.80 12.07
N THR A 236 9.11 21.69 12.95
CA THR A 236 9.42 21.36 14.34
C THR A 236 8.15 21.06 15.14
N PRO A 237 8.26 20.50 16.36
CA PRO A 237 7.11 20.21 17.21
C PRO A 237 6.21 21.41 17.56
N ASP A 238 6.71 22.65 17.44
CA ASP A 238 5.92 23.88 17.62
C ASP A 238 5.22 24.37 16.33
N GLY A 239 5.44 23.67 15.21
CA GLY A 239 4.90 23.99 13.89
C GLY A 239 5.80 24.88 13.02
N ALA A 240 6.91 25.41 13.53
CA ALA A 240 7.84 26.21 12.73
C ALA A 240 8.47 25.38 11.61
N LEU A 241 8.66 25.96 10.42
CA LEU A 241 9.36 25.29 9.32
C LEU A 241 10.85 25.17 9.64
N LEU A 242 11.38 23.95 9.60
CA LEU A 242 12.80 23.65 9.80
C LEU A 242 13.56 23.52 8.48
N ALA A 243 13.00 22.80 7.52
CA ALA A 243 13.61 22.57 6.21
C ALA A 243 12.54 22.29 5.14
N GLU A 244 12.84 22.63 3.89
CA GLU A 244 12.01 22.29 2.73
C GLU A 244 12.84 22.11 1.47
N ASN A 245 12.37 21.25 0.57
CA ASN A 245 12.99 21.03 -0.73
C ASN A 245 11.98 20.43 -1.73
N ASP A 246 11.98 20.91 -2.97
CA ASP A 246 11.02 20.53 -4.02
C ASP A 246 11.66 20.04 -5.32
N SER A 247 12.97 19.86 -5.30
CA SER A 247 13.75 19.25 -6.37
C SER A 247 15.10 18.84 -5.80
N HIS A 248 15.68 17.74 -6.26
CA HIS A 248 17.03 17.33 -5.82
C HIS A 248 18.17 18.24 -6.36
N SER A 249 17.97 19.56 -6.44
CA SER A 249 18.90 20.50 -7.08
C SER A 249 20.17 20.82 -6.26
N GLY A 250 20.40 20.16 -5.11
CA GLY A 250 21.52 20.45 -4.21
C GLY A 250 22.34 19.23 -3.79
N GLY A 251 23.38 18.89 -4.57
CA GLY A 251 24.58 18.15 -4.10
C GLY A 251 24.43 16.74 -3.49
N VAL A 252 25.57 16.03 -3.40
CA VAL A 252 25.84 14.66 -2.88
C VAL A 252 25.04 13.50 -3.49
N LEU A 253 23.73 13.63 -3.75
CA LEU A 253 22.89 12.57 -4.30
C LEU A 253 22.58 12.76 -5.81
N TYR A 254 23.33 13.64 -6.48
CA TYR A 254 23.17 13.93 -7.90
C TYR A 254 23.38 12.66 -8.73
N GLY A 255 22.34 12.21 -9.43
CA GLY A 255 22.34 10.96 -10.19
C GLY A 255 21.80 9.74 -9.45
N LEU A 256 21.43 9.86 -8.17
CA LEU A 256 20.73 8.81 -7.40
C LEU A 256 19.21 9.05 -7.31
N PHE A 257 18.78 10.30 -7.49
CA PHE A 257 17.37 10.71 -7.50
C PHE A 257 17.01 11.39 -8.82
N SER A 258 15.75 11.22 -9.24
CA SER A 258 15.20 11.98 -10.36
C SER A 258 15.08 13.46 -9.98
N LEU A 259 15.00 14.35 -10.98
CA LEU A 259 14.71 15.78 -10.76
C LEU A 259 13.33 16.03 -10.14
N TYR A 260 12.49 15.00 -10.12
CA TYR A 260 11.12 15.02 -9.62
C TYR A 260 10.96 14.42 -8.20
N ASP A 261 12.05 13.85 -7.65
CA ASP A 261 12.09 13.38 -6.27
C ASP A 261 12.51 14.52 -5.32
N ALA A 262 12.13 14.42 -4.05
CA ALA A 262 12.48 15.37 -3.01
C ALA A 262 13.34 14.71 -1.92
N ALA A 263 14.35 15.43 -1.44
CA ALA A 263 15.17 15.00 -0.32
C ALA A 263 15.57 16.18 0.59
N LEU A 264 15.56 15.94 1.90
CA LEU A 264 16.15 16.81 2.92
C LEU A 264 17.35 16.07 3.52
N ALA A 265 18.57 16.41 3.12
CA ALA A 265 19.77 15.70 3.57
C ALA A 265 20.38 16.34 4.83
N SER A 266 20.84 15.50 5.78
CA SER A 266 21.65 15.92 6.94
C SER A 266 21.04 17.05 7.79
N VAL A 267 19.75 16.93 8.10
CA VAL A 267 19.05 17.87 8.99
C VAL A 267 19.32 17.50 10.44
N VAL A 268 19.90 18.44 11.20
CA VAL A 268 20.08 18.29 12.66
C VAL A 268 18.84 18.81 13.38
N LEU A 269 18.23 17.95 14.20
CA LEU A 269 17.00 18.27 14.94
C LEU A 269 17.31 19.15 16.16
N PRO A 270 16.70 20.35 16.29
CA PRO A 270 17.07 21.31 17.34
C PRO A 270 16.46 21.02 18.72
N VAL A 271 15.40 20.21 18.80
CA VAL A 271 14.66 19.94 20.04
C VAL A 271 14.11 18.51 20.05
N ASP A 272 13.76 18.00 21.23
CA ASP A 272 13.02 16.74 21.33
C ASP A 272 11.55 16.96 20.94
N GLY A 273 10.94 15.99 20.27
CA GLY A 273 9.49 15.97 20.08
C GLY A 273 9.02 15.32 18.80
N VAL A 274 7.75 15.57 18.48
CA VAL A 274 7.11 15.05 17.27
C VAL A 274 7.20 16.08 16.16
N TYR A 275 8.03 15.80 15.17
CA TYR A 275 8.17 16.57 13.96
C TYR A 275 7.08 16.23 12.97
N THR A 276 6.70 17.20 12.15
CA THR A 276 5.72 17.02 11.07
C THR A 276 6.44 17.05 9.73
N ILE A 277 6.22 16.04 8.90
CA ILE A 277 6.81 15.91 7.56
C ILE A 277 5.68 15.97 6.54
N THR A 278 5.68 16.98 5.66
CA THR A 278 4.67 17.09 4.60
C THR A 278 5.27 16.68 3.26
N VAL A 279 4.61 15.76 2.58
CA VAL A 279 4.88 15.42 1.18
C VAL A 279 3.78 16.02 0.31
N GLU A 280 4.16 16.82 -0.67
CA GLU A 280 3.25 17.55 -1.55
C GLU A 280 3.58 17.29 -3.02
N SER A 281 2.57 17.15 -3.87
CA SER A 281 2.71 17.19 -5.33
C SER A 281 2.90 18.63 -5.79
N VAL A 282 4.05 18.92 -6.39
CA VAL A 282 4.29 20.14 -7.16
C VAL A 282 3.61 20.02 -8.53
N PHE A 283 3.66 18.82 -9.12
CA PHE A 283 3.02 18.50 -10.39
C PHE A 283 2.71 17.00 -10.45
N GLY A 284 1.60 16.66 -11.11
CA GLY A 284 1.21 15.29 -11.34
C GLY A 284 0.51 14.65 -10.14
N ALA A 285 0.30 13.35 -10.25
CA ALA A 285 -0.40 12.53 -9.27
C ALA A 285 0.19 11.13 -9.30
N GLY A 286 0.18 10.46 -8.16
CA GLY A 286 0.72 9.11 -8.08
C GLY A 286 1.07 8.69 -6.66
N VAL A 287 1.56 7.45 -6.58
CA VAL A 287 2.07 6.86 -5.35
C VAL A 287 3.52 7.31 -5.17
N TYR A 288 3.86 7.68 -3.95
CA TYR A 288 5.22 8.01 -3.57
C TYR A 288 5.67 7.16 -2.39
N GLY A 289 6.98 6.94 -2.26
CA GLY A 289 7.60 6.40 -1.06
C GLY A 289 8.22 7.52 -0.24
N VAL A 290 8.11 7.46 1.08
CA VAL A 290 8.72 8.38 2.02
C VAL A 290 9.44 7.63 3.12
N GLY A 291 10.60 8.13 3.53
CA GLY A 291 11.40 7.50 4.56
C GLY A 291 12.26 8.49 5.32
N VAL A 292 12.62 8.14 6.55
CA VAL A 292 13.60 8.86 7.38
C VAL A 292 14.82 7.97 7.58
N ALA A 293 16.00 8.44 7.17
CA ALA A 293 17.27 7.79 7.49
C ALA A 293 17.96 8.52 8.63
N ARG A 294 18.58 7.78 9.56
CA ARG A 294 19.41 8.35 10.64
C ARG A 294 20.88 8.23 10.28
N THR A 295 21.66 9.25 10.60
CA THR A 295 23.12 9.10 10.64
C THR A 295 23.48 8.17 11.80
N GLN A 296 24.12 7.05 11.49
CA GLN A 296 24.54 6.07 12.50
C GLN A 296 25.99 6.32 12.92
N SER A 297 26.27 6.33 14.23
CA SER A 297 27.66 6.40 14.72
C SER A 297 28.29 5.03 14.84
N LEU A 298 29.53 4.92 14.35
CA LEU A 298 30.36 3.73 14.39
C LEU A 298 31.49 3.94 15.39
N ALA A 299 31.67 2.95 16.26
CA ALA A 299 32.87 2.82 17.06
C ALA A 299 33.88 1.98 16.28
N LEU A 300 34.98 2.60 15.86
CA LEU A 300 36.06 1.87 15.19
C LEU A 300 36.79 0.97 16.19
N ASN A 301 37.03 -0.27 15.78
CA ASN A 301 37.89 -1.22 16.48
C ASN A 301 39.32 -1.12 15.94
N SER A 302 40.32 -0.96 16.82
CA SER A 302 41.74 -0.91 16.43
C SER A 302 42.29 -2.28 16.01
N ASP A 303 41.68 -3.36 16.49
CA ASP A 303 42.21 -4.72 16.38
C ASP A 303 41.60 -5.48 15.20
N SER A 304 40.51 -4.97 14.62
CA SER A 304 39.81 -5.61 13.52
C SER A 304 38.97 -4.64 12.69
N ALA A 305 38.67 -5.01 11.44
CA ALA A 305 37.78 -4.22 10.60
C ALA A 305 36.38 -4.15 11.21
N THR A 306 35.88 -2.93 11.45
CA THR A 306 34.50 -2.70 11.86
C THR A 306 33.58 -2.96 10.68
N ARG A 307 32.62 -3.87 10.84
CA ARG A 307 31.64 -4.22 9.81
C ARG A 307 30.28 -3.69 10.20
N VAL A 308 29.59 -3.08 9.24
CA VAL A 308 28.19 -2.70 9.36
C VAL A 308 27.42 -3.20 8.17
N GLN A 309 26.13 -3.38 8.38
CA GLN A 309 25.17 -3.74 7.36
C GLN A 309 24.21 -2.57 7.22
N GLY A 310 23.94 -2.22 5.97
CA GLY A 310 23.01 -1.18 5.57
C GLY A 310 22.06 -1.69 4.51
N VAL A 311 21.00 -0.95 4.25
CA VAL A 311 20.06 -1.20 3.15
C VAL A 311 20.01 0.05 2.28
N ILE A 312 20.23 -0.14 0.98
CA ILE A 312 19.99 0.89 -0.03
C ILE A 312 18.85 0.37 -0.89
N ASP A 313 17.80 1.17 -1.03
CA ASP A 313 16.64 0.85 -1.86
C ASP A 313 16.19 2.09 -2.65
N ASP A 314 15.06 1.98 -3.33
CA ASP A 314 14.52 3.05 -4.16
C ASP A 314 14.21 4.35 -3.39
N VAL A 315 13.80 4.24 -2.13
CA VAL A 315 13.48 5.38 -1.27
C VAL A 315 14.72 5.84 -0.51
N PHE A 316 15.46 4.91 0.09
CA PHE A 316 16.72 5.12 0.79
C PHE A 316 17.90 4.94 -0.17
N ALA A 317 18.10 5.88 -1.10
CA ALA A 317 19.20 5.78 -2.06
C ALA A 317 20.60 6.00 -1.42
N ALA A 318 20.66 6.39 -0.14
CA ALA A 318 21.89 6.53 0.63
C ALA A 318 21.65 6.29 2.12
N GLU A 319 22.68 5.76 2.78
CA GLU A 319 22.79 5.69 4.24
C GLU A 319 24.06 6.44 4.69
N THR A 320 24.00 7.05 5.87
CA THR A 320 25.09 7.86 6.41
C THR A 320 25.62 7.24 7.69
N TRP A 321 26.94 7.05 7.74
CA TRP A 321 27.65 6.65 8.95
C TRP A 321 28.67 7.70 9.36
N SER A 322 28.79 7.93 10.67
CA SER A 322 29.78 8.80 11.29
C SER A 322 30.72 8.00 12.17
N PHE A 323 31.98 8.41 12.29
CA PHE A 323 32.93 7.82 13.24
C PHE A 323 33.94 8.87 13.69
N ALA A 324 34.49 8.69 14.90
CA ALA A 324 35.56 9.54 15.41
C ALA A 324 36.91 9.10 14.83
N GLY A 325 37.71 10.07 14.41
CA GLY A 325 39.05 9.84 13.90
C GLY A 325 40.07 10.85 14.39
N HIS A 326 41.35 10.50 14.33
CA HIS A 326 42.47 11.37 14.64
C HIS A 326 43.20 11.82 13.38
N ALA A 327 43.73 13.04 13.41
CA ALA A 327 44.54 13.58 12.35
C ALA A 327 45.76 12.67 12.07
N GLY A 328 46.01 12.39 10.80
CA GLY A 328 47.11 11.51 10.36
C GLY A 328 46.78 10.02 10.31
N GLN A 329 45.58 9.59 10.72
CA GLN A 329 45.13 8.21 10.52
C GLN A 329 44.71 7.96 9.06
N VAL A 330 44.95 6.74 8.59
CA VAL A 330 44.52 6.26 7.27
C VAL A 330 43.40 5.25 7.47
N TYR A 331 42.29 5.43 6.74
CA TYR A 331 41.14 4.53 6.76
C TYR A 331 41.00 3.83 5.43
N THR A 332 40.54 2.58 5.45
CA THR A 332 40.16 1.83 4.25
C THR A 332 38.69 1.46 4.37
N PHE A 333 37.91 1.81 3.35
CA PHE A 333 36.50 1.47 3.25
C PHE A 333 36.34 0.36 2.22
N THR A 334 35.53 -0.65 2.55
CA THR A 334 35.20 -1.73 1.62
C THR A 334 33.72 -2.00 1.73
N MET A 335 33.04 -1.99 0.58
CA MET A 335 31.62 -2.25 0.47
C MET A 335 31.41 -3.56 -0.30
N PHE A 336 30.50 -4.38 0.20
CA PHE A 336 30.10 -5.63 -0.45
C PHE A 336 28.57 -5.60 -0.61
N ALA A 337 28.08 -5.99 -1.78
CA ALA A 337 26.67 -6.32 -1.92
C ALA A 337 26.42 -7.64 -1.18
N ALA A 338 25.32 -7.74 -0.43
CA ALA A 338 24.86 -9.02 0.09
C ALA A 338 24.37 -9.88 -1.09
N GLU A 339 24.79 -11.15 -1.11
CA GLU A 339 24.28 -12.16 -2.05
C GLU A 339 22.91 -12.71 -1.61
#